data_AF-A0A317ZKX9-F1
#
_entry.id   AF-A0A317ZKX9-F1
#
_cell.length_a   1.000
_cell.length_b   1.000
_cell.length_c   1.000
_cell.angle_alpha   90.00
_cell.angle_beta   90.00
_cell.angle_gamma   90.00
#
_symmetry.space_group_name_H-M   'P 1'
#
loop_
_entity.id
_entity.type
_entity.pdbx_description
1 polymer ?
#
loop_
_entity_poly.entity_id
_entity_poly.type
_entity_poly.pdbx_seq_one_letter_code
_entity_poly.pdbx_strand_id
1 'polypeptide(L)'
;MSSPDPSPKNAALGEVLRAVVDDRGLRQKVLAGKIGITEASLSNILNGKARPRQLTLTRLIEQLQPSAEEQQRILAAYDHAEMAELPERPSSPEQPIPLDEMERVKRYMEIKSMSVTFQDDVEKELDRTGLDFQRAYRQENLICDFLLPGPPRIAVDCKYNVNRDWDRTVASVKLLKGHLDLEIVLVVVPYENDTTLAEADRITEQGGKIVCVADLEASLRLLGHGKGASL
;
A
#
# COMPACT_ATOMS: atom_id res chain seq x y z
N MET A 1 44.78 -6.05 21.98
CA MET A 1 44.02 -6.27 20.74
C MET A 1 42.83 -5.31 20.78
N SER A 2 42.90 -4.21 20.04
CA SER A 2 41.83 -3.20 20.00
C SER A 2 40.61 -3.75 19.24
N SER A 3 39.44 -3.65 19.86
CA SER A 3 38.16 -3.87 19.20
C SER A 3 37.99 -2.88 18.03
N PRO A 4 37.40 -3.29 16.89
CA PRO A 4 37.18 -2.39 15.77
C PRO A 4 36.07 -1.39 16.13
N ASP A 5 36.36 -0.11 15.98
CA ASP A 5 35.43 1.00 16.15
C ASP A 5 34.41 0.98 14.99
N PRO A 6 33.10 0.78 15.25
CA PRO A 6 32.13 0.75 14.16
C PRO A 6 31.84 2.17 13.70
N SER A 7 32.36 2.51 12.51
CA SER A 7 31.97 3.73 11.78
C SER A 7 30.45 3.95 11.84
N PRO A 8 29.95 5.06 12.42
CA PRO A 8 28.52 5.23 12.67
C PRO A 8 27.80 5.60 11.38
N LYS A 9 27.20 4.61 10.73
CA LYS A 9 26.41 4.76 9.49
C LYS A 9 25.29 5.80 9.58
N ASN A 10 24.86 6.19 10.79
CA ASN A 10 23.83 7.19 11.05
C ASN A 10 24.36 8.48 11.71
N ALA A 11 25.69 8.73 11.70
CA ALA A 11 26.30 9.88 12.36
C ALA A 11 25.69 11.21 11.91
N ALA A 12 25.57 11.42 10.59
CA ALA A 12 25.02 12.64 10.01
C ALA A 12 23.58 12.92 10.45
N LEU A 13 22.72 11.89 10.48
CA LEU A 13 21.34 12.03 10.96
C LEU A 13 21.30 12.37 12.46
N GLY A 14 22.12 11.68 13.27
CA GLY A 14 22.22 11.94 14.70
C GLY A 14 22.70 13.36 15.00
N GLU A 15 23.69 13.86 14.25
CA GLU A 15 24.22 15.22 14.35
C GLU A 15 23.16 16.27 14.03
N VAL A 16 22.45 16.12 12.91
CA VAL A 16 21.38 17.06 12.50
C VAL A 16 20.25 17.07 13.55
N LEU A 17 19.79 15.90 13.99
CA LEU A 17 18.73 15.82 15.00
C LEU A 17 19.18 16.42 16.34
N ARG A 18 20.44 16.20 16.73
CA ARG A 18 21.00 16.76 17.97
C ARG A 18 21.05 18.27 17.91
N ALA A 19 21.52 18.85 16.80
CA ALA A 19 21.57 20.30 16.64
C ALA A 19 20.19 20.94 16.82
N VAL A 20 19.14 20.32 16.25
CA VAL A 20 17.76 20.81 16.40
C VAL A 20 17.25 20.62 17.83
N VAL A 21 17.55 19.50 18.49
CA VAL A 21 17.15 19.24 19.89
C VAL A 21 17.81 20.23 20.85
N ASP A 22 19.10 20.50 20.65
CA ASP A 22 19.90 21.39 21.49
C ASP A 22 19.46 22.85 21.32
N ASP A 23 19.17 23.28 20.09
CA ASP A 23 18.64 24.63 19.81
C ASP A 23 17.28 24.87 20.48
N ARG A 24 16.46 23.82 20.62
CA ARG A 24 15.18 23.89 21.35
C ARG A 24 15.32 23.71 22.87
N GLY A 25 16.52 23.46 23.39
CA GLY A 25 16.77 23.29 24.83
C GLY A 25 15.96 22.15 25.48
N LEU A 26 15.53 21.16 24.69
CA LEU A 26 14.64 20.11 25.16
C LEU A 26 15.42 19.01 25.88
N ARG A 27 15.01 18.70 27.11
CA ARG A 27 15.58 17.56 27.83
C ARG A 27 15.18 16.24 27.15
N GLN A 28 16.17 15.41 26.82
CA GLN A 28 15.96 14.14 26.09
C GLN A 28 14.89 13.26 26.75
N LYS A 29 14.89 13.13 28.08
CA LYS A 29 13.85 12.41 28.82
C LYS A 29 12.41 12.87 28.52
N VAL A 30 12.20 14.18 28.41
CA VAL A 30 10.88 14.77 28.14
C VAL A 30 10.49 14.54 26.69
N LEU A 31 11.42 14.76 25.76
CA LEU A 31 11.18 14.52 24.33
C LEU A 31 10.87 13.04 24.05
N ALA A 32 11.65 12.12 24.63
CA ALA A 32 11.43 10.68 24.51
C ALA A 32 10.02 10.27 25.00
N GLY A 33 9.59 10.82 26.15
CA GLY A 33 8.25 10.60 26.67
C GLY A 33 7.14 11.09 25.73
N LYS A 34 7.31 12.27 25.11
CA LYS A 34 6.34 12.84 24.15
C LYS A 34 6.20 12.04 22.86
N ILE A 35 7.29 11.48 22.34
CA ILE A 35 7.28 10.70 21.08
C ILE A 35 7.01 9.20 21.31
N GLY A 36 6.94 8.76 22.56
CA GLY A 36 6.59 7.39 22.94
C GLY A 36 7.76 6.39 22.80
N ILE A 37 8.99 6.81 23.09
CA ILE A 37 10.17 5.93 23.13
C ILE A 37 10.95 6.09 24.44
N THR A 38 11.93 5.22 24.69
CA THR A 38 12.78 5.33 25.88
C THR A 38 13.86 6.39 25.69
N GLU A 39 14.30 7.02 26.78
CA GLU A 39 15.41 7.98 26.78
C GLU A 39 16.71 7.37 26.22
N ALA A 40 16.98 6.10 26.52
CA ALA A 40 18.12 5.36 25.96
C ALA A 40 17.99 5.17 24.43
N SER A 41 16.78 4.89 23.93
CA SER A 41 16.53 4.78 22.49
C SER A 41 16.73 6.12 21.79
N LEU A 42 16.22 7.22 22.36
CA LEU A 42 16.45 8.57 21.84
C LEU A 42 17.95 8.92 21.85
N SER A 43 18.66 8.60 22.92
CA SER A 43 20.10 8.82 23.03
C SER A 43 20.88 8.05 21.96
N ASN A 44 20.52 6.79 21.69
CA ASN A 44 21.15 6.01 20.61
C ASN A 44 20.88 6.61 19.23
N ILE A 45 19.69 7.19 19.00
CA ILE A 45 19.35 7.90 17.77
C ILE A 45 20.20 9.18 17.62
N LEU A 46 20.23 10.03 18.65
CA LEU A 46 20.98 11.29 18.62
C LEU A 46 22.50 11.08 18.54
N ASN A 47 23.01 9.93 18.99
CA ASN A 47 24.41 9.54 18.85
C ASN A 47 24.73 8.80 17.54
N GLY A 48 23.78 8.67 16.61
CA GLY A 48 23.98 7.96 15.35
C GLY A 48 24.25 6.47 15.51
N LYS A 49 23.95 5.89 16.69
CA LYS A 49 24.11 4.47 17.00
C LYS A 49 22.90 3.63 16.55
N ALA A 50 21.75 4.26 16.38
CA ALA A 50 20.52 3.63 15.92
C ALA A 50 19.76 4.56 14.98
N ARG A 51 19.11 3.99 13.96
CA ARG A 51 18.22 4.73 13.09
C ARG A 51 16.80 4.75 13.69
N PRO A 52 16.11 5.90 13.73
CA PRO A 52 14.70 5.93 14.09
C PRO A 52 13.87 5.25 13.00
N ARG A 53 12.80 4.54 13.38
CA ARG A 53 11.79 4.11 12.38
C ARG A 53 11.08 5.34 11.83
N GLN A 54 10.49 5.22 10.63
CA GLN A 54 9.80 6.34 9.96
C GLN A 54 8.77 7.01 10.88
N LEU A 55 7.91 6.24 11.57
CA LEU A 55 6.94 6.79 12.53
C LEU A 55 7.60 7.56 13.69
N THR A 56 8.76 7.10 14.16
CA THR A 56 9.53 7.80 15.21
C THR A 56 10.14 9.09 14.67
N LEU A 57 10.63 9.10 13.43
CA LEU A 57 11.12 10.31 12.76
C LEU A 57 10.00 11.34 12.58
N THR A 58 8.83 10.91 12.10
CA THR A 58 7.66 11.78 11.94
C THR A 58 7.29 12.44 13.27
N ARG A 59 7.20 11.66 14.36
CA ARG A 59 6.91 12.20 15.69
C ARG A 59 8.01 13.15 16.19
N LEU A 60 9.27 12.89 15.87
CA LEU A 60 10.37 13.81 16.20
C LEU A 60 10.20 15.14 15.47
N ILE A 61 9.95 15.12 14.15
CA ILE A 61 9.73 16.33 13.35
C ILE A 61 8.52 17.11 13.87
N GLU A 62 7.40 16.44 14.16
CA GLU A 62 6.20 17.07 14.72
C GLU A 62 6.46 17.73 16.07
N GLN A 63 7.20 17.08 16.97
CA GLN A 63 7.49 17.62 18.29
C GLN A 63 8.57 18.71 18.29
N LEU A 64 9.53 18.64 17.36
CA LEU A 64 10.62 19.61 17.26
C LEU A 64 10.24 20.84 16.44
N GLN A 65 9.23 20.71 15.57
CA GLN A 65 8.75 21.76 14.67
C GLN A 65 9.92 22.50 13.99
N PRO A 66 10.79 21.79 13.26
CA PRO A 66 11.94 22.39 12.60
C PRO A 66 11.47 23.40 11.53
N SER A 67 12.32 24.38 11.24
CA SER A 67 12.17 25.22 10.05
C SER A 67 12.23 24.37 8.77
N ALA A 68 11.78 24.93 7.64
CA ALA A 68 11.80 24.22 6.37
C ALA A 68 13.21 23.72 5.98
N GLU A 69 14.25 24.52 6.25
CA GLU A 69 15.65 24.18 5.99
C GLU A 69 16.15 23.06 6.94
N GLU A 70 15.80 23.11 8.22
CA GLU A 70 16.13 22.05 9.18
C GLU A 70 15.41 20.75 8.85
N GLN A 71 14.14 20.81 8.47
CA GLN A 71 13.36 19.65 8.06
C GLN A 71 13.96 19.03 6.80
N GLN A 72 14.34 19.83 5.81
CA GLN A 72 15.01 19.34 4.60
C GLN A 72 16.34 18.66 4.92
N ARG A 73 17.14 19.22 5.85
CA ARG A 73 18.39 18.60 6.32
C ARG A 73 18.15 17.27 7.05
N ILE A 74 17.11 17.20 7.89
CA ILE A 74 16.72 15.96 8.59
C ILE A 74 16.32 14.88 7.58
N LEU A 75 15.47 15.21 6.62
CA LEU A 75 14.98 14.27 5.61
C LEU A 75 16.11 13.81 4.68
N ALA A 76 16.96 14.73 4.20
CA ALA A 76 18.11 14.38 3.37
C ALA A 76 19.10 13.45 4.11
N ALA A 77 19.35 13.69 5.40
CA ALA A 77 20.21 12.82 6.21
C ALA A 77 19.57 11.46 6.49
N TYR A 78 18.24 11.41 6.65
CA TYR A 78 17.48 10.18 6.82
C TYR A 78 17.48 9.34 5.53
N ASP A 79 17.19 9.94 4.38
CA ASP A 79 17.19 9.26 3.09
C ASP A 79 18.61 8.79 2.71
N HIS A 80 19.63 9.61 2.96
CA HIS A 80 21.02 9.21 2.71
C HIS A 80 21.46 8.05 3.61
N ALA A 81 21.02 8.02 4.88
CA ALA A 81 21.18 6.86 5.73
C ALA A 81 20.43 5.64 5.17
N GLU A 82 19.32 5.81 4.44
CA GLU A 82 18.56 4.72 3.80
C GLU A 82 19.32 4.16 2.60
N MET A 83 19.89 5.05 1.79
CA MET A 83 20.73 4.66 0.67
C MET A 83 22.07 4.05 1.12
N ALA A 84 22.59 4.43 2.30
CA ALA A 84 23.76 3.81 2.92
C ALA A 84 23.43 2.49 3.65
N GLU A 85 22.16 2.26 4.00
CA GLU A 85 21.63 0.99 4.50
C GLU A 85 21.29 0.00 3.39
N LEU A 86 21.15 0.45 2.14
CA LEU A 86 21.19 -0.44 0.99
C LEU A 86 22.62 -0.99 0.90
N PRO A 87 22.85 -2.28 1.17
CA PRO A 87 24.11 -2.85 0.76
C PRO A 87 24.17 -2.74 -0.77
N GLU A 88 25.30 -2.32 -1.34
CA GLU A 88 25.76 -3.08 -2.50
C GLU A 88 25.76 -4.52 -2.01
N ARG A 89 24.79 -5.34 -2.43
CA ARG A 89 24.77 -6.73 -2.03
C ARG A 89 26.10 -7.29 -2.52
N PRO A 90 27.05 -7.70 -1.65
CA PRO A 90 27.92 -8.77 -2.08
C PRO A 90 26.95 -9.89 -2.49
N SER A 91 27.17 -10.53 -3.63
CA SER A 91 26.51 -11.79 -3.95
C SER A 91 26.78 -12.74 -2.77
N SER A 92 25.87 -12.78 -1.80
CA SER A 92 26.05 -13.61 -0.63
C SER A 92 26.16 -15.06 -1.11
N PRO A 93 27.09 -15.85 -0.57
CA PRO A 93 27.10 -17.28 -0.85
C PRO A 93 25.73 -17.83 -0.47
N GLU A 94 25.17 -18.65 -1.37
CA GLU A 94 23.85 -19.29 -1.29
C GLU A 94 23.43 -19.64 0.15
N GLN A 95 22.73 -18.73 0.83
CA GLN A 95 22.03 -19.11 2.05
C GLN A 95 20.78 -19.87 1.61
N PRO A 96 20.58 -21.12 2.06
CA PRO A 96 19.38 -21.87 1.72
C PRO A 96 18.15 -21.08 2.17
N ILE A 97 17.22 -20.84 1.24
CA ILE A 97 15.92 -20.26 1.57
C ILE A 97 15.27 -21.19 2.61
N PRO A 98 14.84 -20.68 3.78
CA PRO A 98 14.12 -21.47 4.76
C PRO A 98 12.95 -22.24 4.11
N LEU A 99 12.78 -23.52 4.42
CA LEU A 99 11.78 -24.36 3.75
C LEU A 99 10.35 -23.83 3.91
N ASP A 100 10.04 -23.21 5.05
CA ASP A 100 8.77 -22.53 5.32
C ASP A 100 8.56 -21.30 4.43
N GLU A 101 9.63 -20.55 4.14
CA GLU A 101 9.57 -19.43 3.20
C GLU A 101 9.33 -19.93 1.77
N MET A 102 9.94 -21.05 1.37
CA MET A 102 9.68 -21.66 0.06
C MET A 102 8.21 -22.08 -0.09
N GLU A 103 7.61 -22.67 0.95
CA GLU A 103 6.18 -23.02 0.95
C GLU A 103 5.27 -21.79 0.87
N ARG A 104 5.61 -20.70 1.59
CA ARG A 104 4.87 -19.43 1.52
C ARG A 104 4.95 -18.81 0.13
N VAL A 105 6.14 -18.78 -0.48
CA VAL A 105 6.35 -18.29 -1.85
C VAL A 105 5.57 -19.13 -2.84
N LYS A 106 5.61 -20.46 -2.72
CA LYS A 106 4.83 -21.36 -3.59
C LYS A 106 3.33 -21.09 -3.50
N ARG A 107 2.78 -21.01 -2.29
CA ARG A 107 1.35 -20.71 -2.07
C ARG A 107 0.97 -19.33 -2.59
N TYR A 108 1.83 -18.34 -2.42
CA TYR A 108 1.63 -17.01 -2.98
C TYR A 108 1.59 -17.05 -4.52
N MET A 109 2.53 -17.75 -5.15
CA MET A 109 2.59 -17.91 -6.60
C MET A 109 1.36 -18.64 -7.15
N GLU A 110 0.89 -19.69 -6.46
CA GLU A 110 -0.34 -20.40 -6.81
C GLU A 110 -1.56 -19.46 -6.79
N ILE A 111 -1.77 -18.74 -5.68
CA ILE A 111 -2.88 -17.78 -5.57
C ILE A 111 -2.77 -16.67 -6.62
N LYS A 112 -1.55 -16.17 -6.87
CA LYS A 112 -1.33 -15.11 -7.86
C LYS A 112 -1.62 -15.60 -9.27
N SER A 113 -1.23 -16.84 -9.60
CA SER A 113 -1.56 -17.49 -10.86
C SER A 113 -3.08 -17.59 -11.05
N MET A 114 -3.80 -18.09 -10.04
CA MET A 114 -5.27 -18.17 -10.09
C MET A 114 -5.93 -16.80 -10.22
N SER A 115 -5.36 -15.77 -9.60
CA SER A 115 -5.86 -14.39 -9.73
C SER A 115 -5.70 -13.86 -11.15
N VAL A 116 -4.61 -14.20 -11.84
CA VAL A 116 -4.39 -13.84 -13.25
C VAL A 116 -5.39 -14.59 -14.14
N THR A 117 -5.56 -15.90 -13.96
CA THR A 117 -6.57 -16.68 -14.69
C THR A 117 -7.98 -16.13 -14.48
N PHE A 118 -8.30 -15.74 -13.24
CA PHE A 118 -9.60 -15.16 -12.93
C PHE A 118 -9.83 -13.81 -13.64
N GLN A 119 -8.80 -12.96 -13.76
CA GLN A 119 -8.89 -11.74 -14.56
C GLN A 119 -9.18 -12.05 -16.03
N ASP A 120 -8.53 -13.07 -16.59
CA ASP A 120 -8.81 -13.50 -17.98
C ASP A 120 -10.23 -14.06 -18.14
N ASP A 121 -10.80 -14.70 -17.10
CA ASP A 121 -12.19 -15.16 -17.13
C ASP A 121 -13.19 -14.00 -17.04
N VAL A 122 -12.90 -12.98 -16.22
CA VAL A 122 -13.69 -11.74 -16.18
C VAL A 122 -13.63 -11.02 -17.52
N GLU A 123 -12.46 -10.94 -18.16
CA GLU A 123 -12.30 -10.35 -19.50
C GLU A 123 -13.18 -11.06 -20.53
N LYS A 124 -13.22 -12.40 -20.53
CA LYS A 124 -14.12 -13.17 -21.42
C LYS A 124 -15.59 -12.87 -21.18
N GLU A 125 -16.01 -12.69 -19.93
CA GLU A 125 -17.41 -12.30 -19.64
C GLU A 125 -17.70 -10.87 -20.10
N LEU A 126 -16.75 -9.95 -19.94
CA LEU A 126 -16.86 -8.59 -20.49
C LEU A 126 -16.93 -8.61 -22.03
N ASP A 127 -16.10 -9.40 -22.71
CA ASP A 127 -16.14 -9.55 -24.17
C ASP A 127 -17.51 -10.02 -24.68
N ARG A 128 -18.17 -10.94 -23.96
CA ARG A 128 -19.51 -11.44 -24.31
C ARG A 128 -20.58 -10.35 -24.26
N THR A 129 -20.40 -9.33 -23.43
CA THR A 129 -21.34 -8.21 -23.35
C THR A 129 -21.29 -7.32 -24.60
N GLY A 130 -20.18 -7.34 -25.33
CA GLY A 130 -19.92 -6.46 -26.48
C GLY A 130 -19.76 -4.98 -26.10
N LEU A 131 -19.48 -4.70 -24.83
CA LEU A 131 -19.18 -3.35 -24.33
C LEU A 131 -17.71 -3.03 -24.56
N ASP A 132 -17.40 -1.77 -24.84
CA ASP A 132 -16.02 -1.32 -24.86
C ASP A 132 -15.47 -1.24 -23.43
N PHE A 133 -14.28 -1.77 -23.21
CA PHE A 133 -13.57 -1.68 -21.93
C PHE A 133 -12.06 -1.55 -22.14
N GLN A 134 -11.38 -1.05 -21.12
CA GLN A 134 -9.91 -0.94 -21.06
C GLN A 134 -9.38 -1.85 -19.97
N ARG A 135 -8.48 -2.77 -20.30
CA ARG A 135 -7.79 -3.64 -19.35
C ARG A 135 -6.63 -2.92 -18.66
N ALA A 136 -6.41 -3.24 -17.39
CA ALA A 136 -5.35 -2.69 -16.55
C ALA A 136 -5.28 -1.15 -16.61
N TYR A 137 -6.45 -0.50 -16.53
CA TYR A 137 -6.56 0.94 -16.65
C TYR A 137 -5.78 1.64 -15.53
N ARG A 138 -4.99 2.64 -15.92
CA ARG A 138 -4.16 3.42 -15.01
C ARG A 138 -4.41 4.90 -15.20
N GLN A 139 -4.55 5.60 -14.09
CA GLN A 139 -4.53 7.06 -14.04
C GLN A 139 -3.67 7.46 -12.84
N GLU A 140 -2.57 8.16 -13.11
CA GLU A 140 -1.55 8.48 -12.11
C GLU A 140 -1.02 7.23 -11.39
N ASN A 141 -1.22 7.14 -10.07
CA ASN A 141 -0.82 6.03 -9.22
C ASN A 141 -1.96 5.04 -8.93
N LEU A 142 -3.14 5.24 -9.52
CA LEU A 142 -4.31 4.38 -9.36
C LEU A 142 -4.41 3.38 -10.51
N ILE A 143 -4.85 2.17 -10.18
CA ILE A 143 -5.08 1.09 -11.13
C ILE A 143 -6.39 0.38 -10.78
N CYS A 144 -7.17 0.05 -11.81
CA CYS A 144 -8.23 -0.94 -11.73
C CYS A 144 -8.04 -1.98 -12.84
N ASP A 145 -8.58 -3.17 -12.63
CA ASP A 145 -8.38 -4.28 -13.57
C ASP A 145 -9.09 -4.02 -14.90
N PHE A 146 -10.28 -3.43 -14.88
CA PHE A 146 -10.95 -2.95 -16.09
C PHE A 146 -11.66 -1.62 -15.87
N LEU A 147 -11.78 -0.83 -16.93
CA LEU A 147 -12.59 0.39 -16.96
C LEU A 147 -13.57 0.32 -18.14
N LEU A 148 -14.86 0.50 -17.88
CA LEU A 148 -15.90 0.70 -18.88
C LEU A 148 -16.17 2.22 -18.96
N PRO A 149 -15.82 2.89 -20.09
CA PRO A 149 -15.84 4.35 -20.19
C PRO A 149 -17.22 4.94 -20.51
N GLY A 150 -18.20 4.11 -20.92
CA GLY A 150 -19.56 4.58 -21.24
C GLY A 150 -20.33 5.03 -19.99
N PRO A 151 -21.43 5.78 -20.10
CA PRO A 151 -22.28 6.10 -18.96
C PRO A 151 -23.17 4.90 -18.56
N PRO A 152 -23.24 4.51 -17.29
CA PRO A 152 -22.37 4.94 -16.18
C PRO A 152 -20.93 4.45 -16.31
N ARG A 153 -19.94 5.31 -16.01
CA ARG A 153 -18.53 4.94 -16.01
C ARG A 153 -18.25 4.00 -14.86
N ILE A 154 -17.82 2.79 -15.17
CA ILE A 154 -17.66 1.69 -14.21
C ILE A 154 -16.20 1.26 -14.16
N ALA A 155 -15.63 1.18 -12.96
CA ALA A 155 -14.39 0.43 -12.75
C ALA A 155 -14.72 -0.98 -12.27
N VAL A 156 -13.94 -1.95 -12.71
CA VAL A 156 -13.99 -3.34 -12.27
C VAL A 156 -12.68 -3.67 -11.58
N ASP A 157 -12.76 -4.20 -10.36
CA ASP A 157 -11.62 -4.67 -9.56
C ASP A 157 -11.84 -6.16 -9.24
N CYS A 158 -10.95 -7.03 -9.68
CA CYS A 158 -11.11 -8.47 -9.54
C CYS A 158 -10.55 -8.96 -8.20
N LYS A 159 -11.37 -9.62 -7.40
CA LYS A 159 -10.98 -10.19 -6.11
C LYS A 159 -11.15 -11.71 -6.12
N TYR A 160 -10.09 -12.41 -6.54
CA TYR A 160 -10.07 -13.87 -6.52
C TYR A 160 -10.07 -14.45 -5.08
N ASN A 161 -9.23 -13.91 -4.19
CA ASN A 161 -9.15 -14.38 -2.81
C ASN A 161 -10.21 -13.70 -1.93
N VAL A 162 -11.41 -14.29 -1.90
CA VAL A 162 -12.57 -13.77 -1.18
C VAL A 162 -12.48 -13.88 0.35
N ASN A 163 -11.48 -14.59 0.89
CA ASN A 163 -11.36 -14.84 2.33
C ASN A 163 -10.32 -13.94 3.02
N ARG A 164 -9.71 -12.99 2.30
CA ARG A 164 -8.61 -12.17 2.85
C ARG A 164 -8.66 -10.73 2.38
N ASP A 165 -8.06 -9.86 3.19
CA ASP A 165 -7.68 -8.49 2.83
C ASP A 165 -8.84 -7.61 2.30
N TRP A 166 -10.03 -7.71 2.91
CA TRP A 166 -11.19 -6.88 2.54
C TRP A 166 -11.01 -5.40 2.89
N ASP A 167 -10.31 -5.08 3.98
CA ASP A 167 -9.98 -3.69 4.32
C ASP A 167 -9.23 -2.98 3.19
N ARG A 168 -8.33 -3.71 2.51
CA ARG A 168 -7.64 -3.22 1.34
C ARG A 168 -8.61 -3.00 0.17
N THR A 169 -9.50 -3.94 -0.09
CA THR A 169 -10.50 -3.82 -1.17
C THR A 169 -11.43 -2.63 -0.94
N VAL A 170 -11.94 -2.45 0.29
CA VAL A 170 -12.77 -1.30 0.67
C VAL A 170 -12.02 0.02 0.46
N ALA A 171 -10.74 0.08 0.86
CA ALA A 171 -9.91 1.26 0.62
C ALA A 171 -9.68 1.52 -0.88
N SER A 172 -9.44 0.48 -1.69
CA SER A 172 -9.33 0.60 -3.14
C SER A 172 -10.59 1.17 -3.77
N VAL A 173 -11.77 0.65 -3.42
CA VAL A 173 -13.07 1.15 -3.92
C VAL A 173 -13.22 2.63 -3.62
N LYS A 174 -12.96 3.04 -2.37
CA LYS A 174 -13.03 4.45 -1.95
C LYS A 174 -12.09 5.34 -2.77
N LEU A 175 -10.85 4.89 -2.98
CA LEU A 175 -9.85 5.64 -3.74
C LEU A 175 -10.25 5.78 -5.21
N LEU A 176 -10.66 4.69 -5.86
CA LEU A 176 -11.09 4.69 -7.26
C LEU A 176 -12.30 5.62 -7.44
N LYS A 177 -13.31 5.49 -6.57
CA LYS A 177 -14.50 6.36 -6.58
C LYS A 177 -14.17 7.85 -6.44
N GLY A 178 -13.25 8.18 -5.54
CA GLY A 178 -12.90 9.57 -5.25
C GLY A 178 -12.10 10.27 -6.35
N HIS A 179 -11.44 9.53 -7.25
CA HIS A 179 -10.44 10.10 -8.17
C HIS A 179 -10.69 9.82 -9.65
N LEU A 180 -11.47 8.80 -10.01
CA LEU A 180 -11.67 8.39 -11.41
C LEU A 180 -13.02 8.80 -11.99
N ASP A 181 -13.79 9.67 -11.32
CA ASP A 181 -15.13 10.13 -11.74
C ASP A 181 -16.02 8.97 -12.19
N LEU A 182 -16.22 8.01 -11.28
CA LEU A 182 -16.93 6.76 -11.52
C LEU A 182 -18.30 6.78 -10.87
N GLU A 183 -19.31 6.25 -11.53
CA GLU A 183 -20.66 6.06 -10.99
C GLU A 183 -20.76 4.81 -10.11
N ILE A 184 -19.95 3.78 -10.35
CA ILE A 184 -19.85 2.61 -9.48
C ILE A 184 -18.51 1.86 -9.67
N VAL A 185 -18.04 1.18 -8.61
CA VAL A 185 -16.95 0.21 -8.71
C VAL A 185 -17.52 -1.20 -8.51
N LEU A 186 -17.33 -2.09 -9.46
CA LEU A 186 -17.70 -3.50 -9.32
C LEU A 186 -16.51 -4.29 -8.79
N VAL A 187 -16.66 -4.85 -7.59
CA VAL A 187 -15.71 -5.82 -7.03
C VAL A 187 -16.15 -7.20 -7.48
N VAL A 188 -15.49 -7.74 -8.50
CA VAL A 188 -15.89 -9.01 -9.12
C VAL A 188 -15.21 -10.17 -8.42
N VAL A 189 -16.00 -11.15 -7.96
CA VAL A 189 -15.55 -12.32 -7.20
C VAL A 189 -15.89 -13.62 -7.94
N PRO A 190 -15.12 -14.71 -7.75
CA PRO A 190 -15.40 -15.98 -8.41
C PRO A 190 -16.66 -16.68 -7.87
N TYR A 191 -17.00 -16.44 -6.61
CA TYR A 191 -18.17 -16.97 -5.92
C TYR A 191 -18.46 -16.14 -4.66
N GLU A 192 -19.69 -16.23 -4.17
CA GLU A 192 -20.11 -15.62 -2.90
C GLU A 192 -19.96 -16.60 -1.74
N ASN A 193 -19.67 -16.06 -0.56
CA ASN A 193 -19.64 -16.78 0.71
C ASN A 193 -19.97 -15.84 1.89
N ASP A 194 -19.96 -16.37 3.12
CA ASP A 194 -20.27 -15.58 4.32
C ASP A 194 -19.39 -14.32 4.46
N THR A 195 -18.13 -14.37 4.00
CA THR A 195 -17.23 -13.22 4.06
C THR A 195 -17.60 -12.16 3.02
N THR A 196 -17.91 -12.54 1.77
CA THR A 196 -18.36 -11.57 0.76
C THR A 196 -19.66 -10.90 1.19
N LEU A 197 -20.58 -11.66 1.79
CA LEU A 197 -21.85 -11.14 2.29
C LEU A 197 -21.64 -10.15 3.45
N ALA A 198 -20.78 -10.47 4.41
CA ALA A 198 -20.48 -9.59 5.54
C ALA A 198 -19.83 -8.26 5.12
N GLU A 199 -19.13 -8.24 3.98
CA GLU A 199 -18.40 -7.08 3.47
C GLU A 199 -19.20 -6.25 2.45
N ALA A 200 -20.36 -6.75 2.01
CA ALA A 200 -21.18 -6.11 0.98
C ALA A 200 -21.62 -4.69 1.37
N ASP A 201 -22.03 -4.49 2.62
CA ASP A 201 -22.46 -3.17 3.12
C ASP A 201 -21.30 -2.18 3.10
N ARG A 202 -20.12 -2.60 3.59
CA ARG A 202 -18.91 -1.76 3.62
C ARG A 202 -18.47 -1.35 2.21
N ILE A 203 -18.57 -2.25 1.23
CA ILE A 203 -18.28 -1.95 -0.17
C ILE A 203 -19.32 -0.97 -0.74
N THR A 204 -20.60 -1.19 -0.45
CA THR A 204 -21.71 -0.35 -0.90
C THR A 204 -21.61 1.07 -0.35
N GLU A 205 -21.26 1.23 0.92
CA GLU A 205 -21.02 2.53 1.56
C GLU A 205 -19.92 3.35 0.88
N GLN A 206 -18.93 2.70 0.27
CA GLN A 206 -17.86 3.37 -0.49
C GLN A 206 -18.23 3.57 -1.97
N GLY A 207 -19.46 3.26 -2.38
CA GLY A 207 -19.92 3.37 -3.76
C GLY A 207 -19.50 2.21 -4.66
N GLY A 208 -19.16 1.06 -4.08
CA GLY A 208 -18.92 -0.17 -4.82
C GLY A 208 -20.12 -1.12 -4.82
N LYS A 209 -19.97 -2.25 -5.48
CA LYS A 209 -20.87 -3.41 -5.38
C LYS A 209 -20.07 -4.69 -5.60
N ILE A 210 -20.30 -5.69 -4.76
CA ILE A 210 -19.75 -7.03 -4.98
C ILE A 210 -20.62 -7.76 -6.01
N VAL A 211 -19.99 -8.38 -7.00
CA VAL A 211 -20.68 -9.11 -8.07
C VAL A 211 -19.96 -10.43 -8.33
N CYS A 212 -20.68 -11.53 -8.36
CA CYS A 212 -20.12 -12.80 -8.83
C CYS A 212 -19.84 -12.71 -10.34
N VAL A 213 -18.74 -13.29 -10.82
CA VAL A 213 -18.39 -13.31 -12.25
C VAL A 213 -19.52 -13.88 -13.12
N ALA A 214 -20.26 -14.87 -12.61
CA ALA A 214 -21.40 -15.47 -13.29
C ALA A 214 -22.57 -14.48 -13.49
N ASP A 215 -22.67 -13.45 -12.64
CA ASP A 215 -23.74 -12.45 -12.65
C ASP A 215 -23.27 -11.09 -13.20
N LEU A 216 -22.04 -11.02 -13.74
CA LEU A 216 -21.43 -9.78 -14.22
C LEU A 216 -22.24 -9.17 -15.37
N GLU A 217 -22.57 -9.96 -16.39
CA GLU A 217 -23.37 -9.51 -17.54
C GLU A 217 -24.74 -8.97 -17.10
N ALA A 218 -25.44 -9.70 -16.23
CA ALA A 218 -26.73 -9.28 -15.70
C ALA A 218 -26.62 -7.98 -14.89
N SER A 219 -25.58 -7.85 -14.07
CA SER A 219 -25.31 -6.64 -13.28
C SER A 219 -25.03 -5.42 -14.16
N LEU A 220 -24.23 -5.59 -15.22
CA LEU A 220 -23.93 -4.51 -16.18
C LEU A 220 -25.20 -4.05 -16.90
N ARG A 221 -26.06 -4.98 -17.33
CA ARG A 221 -27.36 -4.63 -17.95
C ARG A 221 -28.25 -3.81 -17.02
N LEU A 222 -28.34 -4.19 -15.75
CA LEU A 222 -29.13 -3.45 -14.76
C LEU A 222 -28.59 -2.04 -14.50
N LEU A 223 -27.29 -1.84 -14.68
CA LEU A 223 -26.64 -0.53 -14.58
C LEU A 223 -26.77 0.29 -15.87
N GLY A 224 -27.48 -0.18 -16.89
CA GLY A 224 -27.65 0.53 -18.16
C GLY A 224 -26.58 0.23 -19.21
N HIS A 225 -25.67 -0.72 -18.94
CA HIS A 225 -24.71 -1.23 -19.91
C HIS A 225 -25.27 -2.48 -20.61
N GLY A 226 -25.96 -2.28 -21.74
CA GLY A 226 -26.45 -3.36 -22.59
C GLY A 226 -27.05 -2.86 -23.91
N LYS A 227 -27.01 -3.68 -24.96
CA LYS A 227 -27.77 -3.42 -26.20
C LYS A 227 -29.27 -3.46 -25.89
N GLY A 228 -29.90 -2.30 -25.66
CA GLY A 228 -31.34 -2.23 -25.46
C GLY A 228 -31.86 -1.00 -24.71
N ALA A 229 -31.67 0.19 -25.27
CA ALA A 229 -32.56 1.32 -25.04
C ALA A 229 -32.72 2.11 -26.35
N SER A 230 -33.26 1.45 -27.37
CA SER A 230 -33.98 2.14 -28.44
C SER A 230 -35.46 1.99 -28.13
N LEU A 231 -36.05 3.07 -27.60
CA LEU A 231 -37.44 3.40 -27.84
C LEU A 231 -37.47 4.45 -28.95
#